data_AF-A0A963YZA0-F1
#
_entry.id   AF-A0A963YZA0-F1
#
_cell.length_a   1.000
_cell.length_b   1.000
_cell.length_c   1.000
_cell.angle_alpha   90.00
_cell.angle_beta   90.00
_cell.angle_gamma   90.00
#
_symmetry.space_group_name_H-M   'P 1'
#
loop_
_entity.id
_entity.type
_entity.pdbx_description
1 polymer ?
#
loop_
_entity_poly.entity_id
_entity_poly.type
_entity_poly.pdbx_seq_one_letter_code
_entity_poly.pdbx_strand_id
1 'polypeptide(L)'
;MLDIQTFDALKGGNVLYKALAHPLAAVAMEQLTARLAAGGPVGLFDPDSVAPPLLTMYPALPVGRLFVQDVRQIGTERVGLVAEAMTEIATSGIRTLLVAGFDADRTVALLRAFVPAEIDILSLDEVKIPAERLTNKRRYLDPLNFAMNYAFFRDEDGLSTRLVTANYWAGYGATDVRFWLRLYDRAGQILAEWSEPAPKGAGGVAFDSREVRARFNLSDFTGQLFIHAVGVAGHDVVKYAVDTIGAGNEQSLSCTHDANAWPSARYAGLPAPRADERVILWVQNSHGSAIPKGGIELDRMGAEHPVALNEEIPPFATRALDVSELLPDLRWPAQIEVRTGRHIVRPRYEVIRQGRTRIAHVNVEREGLAADPGIKTLPAQMGRGFLLPFPILPRGQYRSQVLPTPMAEAEDNLPLRIDVFDHQGKLAASKFLGCLPRDHATLVDLDDLLPADALQEFGGHADLVYDFAEGGDANGWLHALMRYERRDETHAAETSFGAHIFNTLMTYKGEPQSYSGPPPGLSTRLFLKLGGEGRHSFSHLIYPASGPWHEMSQTQLQLHDGEGVVLAEAMIAVARSGSMLVRPDLIFSAADIAQAGPRGYVIIRDKTCRLFGYHGLIDAEGRFSLDHMFGF
;
A
#
# COMPACT_ATOMS: atom_id res chain seq x y z
N MET A 1 -7.26 9.74 -16.88
CA MET A 1 -6.85 9.82 -15.46
C MET A 1 -7.98 10.43 -14.66
N LEU A 2 -8.25 9.91 -13.47
CA LEU A 2 -9.22 10.52 -12.57
C LEU A 2 -8.66 11.82 -11.97
N ASP A 3 -9.38 12.93 -12.13
CA ASP A 3 -9.04 14.23 -11.53
C ASP A 3 -9.45 14.25 -10.05
N ILE A 4 -8.73 13.46 -9.25
CA ILE A 4 -8.95 13.29 -7.83
C ILE A 4 -7.62 13.43 -7.12
N GLN A 5 -7.50 14.42 -6.23
CA GLN A 5 -6.42 14.45 -5.26
C GLN A 5 -6.69 13.37 -4.20
N THR A 6 -5.94 12.28 -4.20
CA THR A 6 -6.14 11.16 -3.27
C THR A 6 -5.29 11.32 -2.01
N PHE A 7 -4.11 11.89 -2.14
CA PHE A 7 -3.17 12.14 -1.05
C PHE A 7 -2.35 13.42 -1.31
N ASP A 8 -2.08 14.16 -0.24
CA ASP A 8 -1.22 15.34 -0.24
C ASP A 8 -0.17 15.22 0.88
N ALA A 9 1.10 15.54 0.60
CA ALA A 9 2.15 15.41 1.60
C ALA A 9 2.02 16.41 2.77
N LEU A 10 1.29 17.51 2.61
CA LEU A 10 1.08 18.51 3.66
C LEU A 10 -0.24 18.28 4.42
N LYS A 11 -1.31 17.90 3.70
CA LYS A 11 -2.67 17.78 4.23
C LYS A 11 -3.08 16.34 4.57
N GLY A 12 -2.30 15.34 4.13
CA GLY A 12 -2.60 13.93 4.30
C GLY A 12 -3.59 13.40 3.25
N GLY A 13 -4.24 12.28 3.58
CA GLY A 13 -5.20 11.64 2.68
C GLY A 13 -6.53 12.38 2.53
N ASN A 14 -7.13 12.31 1.35
CA ASN A 14 -8.39 12.98 1.06
C ASN A 14 -9.61 12.18 1.53
N VAL A 15 -10.20 12.57 2.67
CA VAL A 15 -11.39 11.90 3.21
C VAL A 15 -12.59 11.89 2.24
N LEU A 16 -12.73 12.92 1.39
CA LEU A 16 -13.80 12.99 0.39
C LEU A 16 -13.70 11.83 -0.61
N TYR A 17 -12.49 11.51 -1.06
CA TYR A 17 -12.26 10.36 -1.92
C TYR A 17 -12.74 9.07 -1.25
N LYS A 18 -12.36 8.84 0.02
CA LYS A 18 -12.78 7.61 0.71
C LYS A 18 -14.29 7.52 0.88
N ALA A 19 -14.93 8.65 1.20
CA ALA A 19 -16.37 8.74 1.34
C ALA A 19 -17.09 8.40 0.02
N LEU A 20 -16.62 8.94 -1.09
CA LEU A 20 -17.17 8.69 -2.42
C LEU A 20 -16.82 7.29 -2.94
N ALA A 21 -15.64 6.75 -2.62
CA ALA A 21 -15.19 5.43 -3.08
C ALA A 21 -15.76 4.27 -2.25
N HIS A 22 -16.37 4.54 -1.10
CA HIS A 22 -16.90 3.50 -0.23
C HIS A 22 -17.96 2.68 -0.98
N PRO A 23 -17.91 1.33 -0.96
CA PRO A 23 -18.86 0.47 -1.66
C PRO A 23 -20.35 0.78 -1.45
N LEU A 24 -20.74 1.10 -0.21
CA LEU A 24 -22.12 1.51 0.10
C LEU A 24 -22.50 2.86 -0.50
N ALA A 25 -21.56 3.82 -0.57
CA ALA A 25 -21.79 5.11 -1.21
C ALA A 25 -21.92 4.95 -2.73
N ALA A 26 -21.14 4.05 -3.34
CA ALA A 26 -21.24 3.73 -4.76
C ALA A 26 -22.64 3.21 -5.15
N VAL A 27 -23.17 2.25 -4.37
CA VAL A 27 -24.54 1.73 -4.58
C VAL A 27 -25.59 2.83 -4.42
N ALA A 28 -25.46 3.68 -3.38
CA ALA A 28 -26.37 4.80 -3.19
C ALA A 28 -26.27 5.84 -4.32
N MET A 29 -25.07 6.05 -4.86
CA MET A 29 -24.84 6.97 -5.97
C MET A 29 -25.47 6.49 -7.26
N GLU A 30 -25.43 5.18 -7.55
CA GLU A 30 -26.13 4.60 -8.70
C GLU A 30 -27.64 4.84 -8.60
N GLN A 31 -28.23 4.63 -7.41
CA GLN A 31 -29.65 4.88 -7.15
C GLN A 31 -30.00 6.38 -7.29
N LEU A 32 -29.18 7.27 -6.74
CA LEU A 32 -29.35 8.72 -6.88
C LEU A 32 -29.26 9.13 -8.35
N THR A 33 -28.29 8.58 -9.09
CA THR A 33 -28.10 8.83 -10.53
C THR A 33 -29.35 8.46 -11.31
N ALA A 34 -29.90 7.27 -11.09
CA ALA A 34 -31.12 6.81 -11.75
C ALA A 34 -32.33 7.70 -11.42
N ARG A 35 -32.49 8.10 -10.15
CA ARG A 35 -33.54 9.03 -9.71
C ARG A 35 -33.42 10.40 -10.39
N LEU A 36 -32.21 10.95 -10.43
CA LEU A 36 -31.92 12.22 -11.06
C LEU A 36 -32.17 12.18 -12.57
N ALA A 37 -31.77 11.11 -13.25
CA ALA A 37 -32.00 10.94 -14.69
C ALA A 37 -33.50 10.89 -15.05
N ALA A 38 -34.33 10.31 -14.18
CA ALA A 38 -35.78 10.29 -14.35
C ALA A 38 -36.47 11.63 -13.98
N GLY A 39 -35.80 12.50 -13.21
CA GLY A 39 -36.36 13.72 -12.62
C GLY A 39 -36.30 14.97 -13.52
N GLY A 40 -35.60 14.91 -14.65
CA GLY A 40 -35.42 16.04 -15.58
C GLY A 40 -34.04 16.71 -15.45
N PRO A 41 -33.86 17.93 -15.98
CA PRO A 41 -32.55 18.58 -16.03
C PRO A 41 -31.98 18.86 -14.63
N VAL A 42 -30.71 18.50 -14.41
CA VAL A 42 -30.04 18.63 -13.11
C VAL A 42 -28.94 19.69 -13.16
N GLY A 43 -28.93 20.57 -12.16
CA GLY A 43 -27.81 21.46 -11.85
C GLY A 43 -27.01 20.95 -10.66
N LEU A 44 -25.69 21.15 -10.66
CA LEU A 44 -24.81 20.89 -9.54
C LEU A 44 -24.34 22.21 -8.93
N PHE A 45 -24.59 22.42 -7.64
CA PHE A 45 -24.01 23.54 -6.89
C PHE A 45 -22.73 23.08 -6.18
N ASP A 46 -21.61 23.73 -6.50
CA ASP A 46 -20.27 23.32 -6.07
C ASP A 46 -19.59 24.39 -5.18
N PRO A 47 -19.94 24.47 -3.89
CA PRO A 47 -19.41 25.49 -2.99
C PRO A 47 -17.93 25.28 -2.66
N ASP A 48 -17.45 24.03 -2.67
CA ASP A 48 -16.15 23.62 -2.11
C ASP A 48 -15.25 22.90 -3.12
N SER A 49 -15.54 23.00 -4.42
CA SER A 49 -14.76 22.35 -5.51
C SER A 49 -14.75 20.82 -5.44
N VAL A 50 -15.89 20.24 -5.09
CA VAL A 50 -16.19 18.80 -5.07
C VAL A 50 -16.60 18.28 -6.44
N ALA A 51 -17.05 19.14 -7.36
CA ALA A 51 -17.53 18.71 -8.67
C ALA A 51 -16.50 17.88 -9.47
N PRO A 52 -15.21 18.27 -9.57
CA PRO A 52 -14.23 17.48 -10.32
C PRO A 52 -14.09 16.02 -9.84
N PRO A 53 -13.81 15.74 -8.56
CA PRO A 53 -13.71 14.35 -8.11
C PRO A 53 -15.05 13.61 -8.19
N LEU A 54 -16.18 14.28 -7.92
CA LEU A 54 -17.50 13.66 -7.99
C LEU A 54 -17.86 13.19 -9.41
N LEU A 55 -17.79 14.09 -10.39
CA LEU A 55 -18.19 13.80 -11.78
C LEU A 55 -17.20 12.86 -12.47
N THR A 56 -15.93 12.87 -12.05
CA THR A 56 -14.93 11.95 -12.58
C THR A 56 -15.11 10.53 -12.04
N MET A 57 -15.47 10.37 -10.76
CA MET A 57 -15.81 9.05 -10.19
C MET A 57 -17.15 8.52 -10.69
N TYR A 58 -18.10 9.41 -10.96
CA TYR A 58 -19.48 9.09 -11.34
C TYR A 58 -19.89 9.81 -12.63
N PRO A 59 -19.28 9.46 -13.77
CA PRO A 59 -19.53 10.14 -15.05
C PRO A 59 -20.96 9.96 -15.59
N ALA A 60 -21.72 9.01 -15.05
CA ALA A 60 -23.12 8.79 -15.39
C ALA A 60 -24.08 9.78 -14.70
N LEU A 61 -23.61 10.60 -13.75
CA LEU A 61 -24.45 11.63 -13.12
C LEU A 61 -24.95 12.61 -14.18
N PRO A 62 -26.28 12.82 -14.31
CA PRO A 62 -26.87 13.58 -15.41
C PRO A 62 -26.82 15.10 -15.16
N VAL A 63 -25.66 15.63 -14.74
CA VAL A 63 -25.46 17.05 -14.45
C VAL A 63 -25.29 17.81 -15.76
N GLY A 64 -26.24 18.70 -16.05
CA GLY A 64 -26.21 19.54 -17.26
C GLY A 64 -25.70 20.95 -17.03
N ARG A 65 -25.67 21.43 -15.77
CA ARG A 65 -25.22 22.79 -15.40
C ARG A 65 -24.45 22.77 -14.10
N LEU A 66 -23.45 23.63 -13.99
CA LEU A 66 -22.60 23.77 -12.81
C LEU A 66 -22.71 25.20 -12.26
N PHE A 67 -23.05 25.34 -10.98
CA PHE A 67 -23.21 26.62 -10.30
C PHE A 67 -22.16 26.80 -9.20
N VAL A 68 -21.57 27.99 -9.13
CA VAL A 68 -20.57 28.36 -8.13
C VAL A 68 -20.95 29.64 -7.40
N GLN A 69 -20.51 29.75 -6.15
CA GLN A 69 -20.68 30.95 -5.33
C GLN A 69 -19.50 31.93 -5.43
N ASP A 70 -18.29 31.44 -5.73
CA ASP A 70 -17.10 32.27 -5.88
C ASP A 70 -17.09 32.92 -7.26
N VAL A 71 -17.22 34.25 -7.30
CA VAL A 71 -17.24 35.03 -8.55
C VAL A 71 -15.99 34.82 -9.41
N ARG A 72 -14.87 34.44 -8.82
CA ARG A 72 -13.61 34.16 -9.54
C ARG A 72 -13.66 32.85 -10.32
N GLN A 73 -14.61 31.97 -9.98
CA GLN A 73 -14.79 30.67 -10.60
C GLN A 73 -15.81 30.71 -11.75
N ILE A 74 -16.59 31.79 -11.88
CA ILE A 74 -17.56 31.94 -12.99
C ILE A 74 -16.80 31.96 -14.33
N GLY A 75 -17.29 31.21 -15.30
CA GLY A 75 -16.69 31.04 -16.62
C GLY A 75 -15.53 30.06 -16.67
N THR A 76 -15.10 29.49 -15.53
CA THR A 76 -14.10 28.42 -15.52
C THR A 76 -14.71 27.10 -15.98
N GLU A 77 -13.95 26.30 -16.73
CA GLU A 77 -14.36 24.97 -17.14
C GLU A 77 -14.00 23.93 -16.07
N ARG A 78 -14.93 23.04 -15.73
CA ARG A 78 -14.72 21.90 -14.82
C ARG A 78 -15.40 20.67 -15.38
N VAL A 79 -14.63 19.64 -15.71
CA VAL A 79 -15.13 18.36 -16.26
C VAL A 79 -16.09 18.59 -17.45
N GLY A 80 -15.71 19.48 -18.37
CA GLY A 80 -16.51 19.80 -19.56
C GLY A 80 -17.73 20.70 -19.33
N LEU A 81 -17.95 21.22 -18.11
CA LEU A 81 -19.02 22.17 -17.79
C LEU A 81 -18.44 23.55 -17.49
N VAL A 82 -19.07 24.60 -18.00
CA VAL A 82 -18.72 25.99 -17.66
C VAL A 82 -19.44 26.36 -16.36
N ALA A 83 -18.69 26.83 -15.38
CA ALA A 83 -19.23 27.26 -14.09
C ALA A 83 -20.02 28.57 -14.23
N GLU A 84 -21.26 28.56 -13.77
CA GLU A 84 -22.21 29.66 -13.82
C GLU A 84 -22.42 30.29 -12.44
N ALA A 85 -22.93 31.52 -12.41
CA ALA A 85 -23.23 32.18 -11.15
C ALA A 85 -24.38 31.48 -10.42
N MET A 86 -24.26 31.30 -9.10
CA MET A 86 -25.35 30.78 -8.25
C MET A 86 -26.66 31.57 -8.40
N THR A 87 -26.60 32.86 -8.74
CA THR A 87 -27.78 33.71 -8.98
C THR A 87 -28.57 33.33 -10.25
N GLU A 88 -27.99 32.55 -11.16
CA GLU A 88 -28.63 32.13 -12.41
C GLU A 88 -29.49 30.87 -12.27
N ILE A 89 -29.48 30.22 -11.09
CA ILE A 89 -30.25 28.99 -10.81
C ILE A 89 -31.74 29.18 -11.15
N ALA A 90 -32.34 30.31 -10.76
CA ALA A 90 -33.77 30.56 -10.94
C ALA A 90 -34.21 30.62 -12.41
N THR A 91 -33.32 31.05 -13.32
CA THR A 91 -33.59 31.15 -14.76
C THR A 91 -33.00 29.98 -15.54
N SER A 92 -32.46 28.98 -14.85
CA SER A 92 -31.60 27.97 -15.48
C SER A 92 -32.35 26.83 -16.19
N GLY A 93 -33.63 26.64 -15.88
CA GLY A 93 -34.45 25.55 -16.42
C GLY A 93 -34.18 24.17 -15.77
N ILE A 94 -33.35 24.11 -14.73
CA ILE A 94 -33.15 22.87 -13.96
C ILE A 94 -34.42 22.52 -13.16
N ARG A 95 -34.66 21.22 -12.98
CA ARG A 95 -35.71 20.65 -12.11
C ARG A 95 -35.16 20.28 -10.73
N THR A 96 -33.89 19.89 -10.69
CA THR A 96 -33.22 19.50 -9.45
C THR A 96 -31.86 20.20 -9.35
N LEU A 97 -31.57 20.75 -8.17
CA LEU A 97 -30.27 21.27 -7.78
C LEU A 97 -29.63 20.28 -6.79
N LEU A 98 -28.56 19.62 -7.20
CA LEU A 98 -27.74 18.79 -6.32
C LEU A 98 -26.65 19.65 -5.68
N VAL A 99 -26.58 19.71 -4.36
CA VAL A 99 -25.48 20.34 -3.62
C VAL A 99 -24.34 19.34 -3.50
N ALA A 100 -23.16 19.69 -4.03
CA ALA A 100 -21.93 18.89 -3.98
C ALA A 100 -21.28 18.93 -2.58
N GLY A 101 -22.02 18.56 -1.54
CA GLY A 101 -21.54 18.59 -0.15
C GLY A 101 -22.32 17.64 0.76
N PHE A 102 -21.64 17.15 1.78
CA PHE A 102 -22.21 16.38 2.89
C PHE A 102 -22.45 17.30 4.10
N ASP A 103 -23.30 16.86 5.03
CA ASP A 103 -23.74 17.65 6.19
C ASP A 103 -24.33 19.00 5.74
N ALA A 104 -25.11 18.98 4.66
CA ALA A 104 -25.44 20.17 3.88
C ALA A 104 -26.70 20.91 4.36
N ASP A 105 -27.34 20.50 5.46
CA ASP A 105 -28.60 21.07 5.97
C ASP A 105 -28.60 22.60 6.00
N ARG A 106 -27.51 23.21 6.49
CA ARG A 106 -27.37 24.67 6.56
C ARG A 106 -27.31 25.31 5.17
N THR A 107 -26.56 24.71 4.26
CA THR A 107 -26.42 25.17 2.87
C THR A 107 -27.74 25.04 2.13
N VAL A 108 -28.43 23.91 2.28
CA VAL A 108 -29.75 23.66 1.71
C VAL A 108 -30.77 24.67 2.25
N ALA A 109 -30.81 24.90 3.57
CA ALA A 109 -31.71 25.88 4.17
C ALA A 109 -31.47 27.31 3.64
N LEU A 110 -30.21 27.68 3.42
CA LEU A 110 -29.85 28.97 2.83
C LEU A 110 -30.30 29.07 1.37
N LEU A 111 -30.04 28.04 0.55
CA LEU A 111 -30.45 28.00 -0.86
C LEU A 111 -31.98 28.07 -1.00
N ARG A 112 -32.74 27.41 -0.11
CA ARG A 112 -34.21 27.43 -0.13
C ARG A 112 -34.82 28.83 0.00
N ALA A 113 -34.08 29.81 0.51
CA ALA A 113 -34.57 31.20 0.58
C ALA A 113 -34.52 31.93 -0.79
N PHE A 114 -33.76 31.42 -1.77
CA PHE A 114 -33.50 32.10 -3.05
C PHE A 114 -33.82 31.24 -4.27
N VAL A 115 -33.80 29.92 -4.14
CA VAL A 115 -34.14 28.97 -5.19
C VAL A 115 -35.67 28.79 -5.26
N PRO A 116 -36.30 28.87 -6.45
CA PRO A 116 -37.73 28.62 -6.62
C PRO A 116 -38.21 27.33 -5.96
N ALA A 117 -39.43 27.34 -5.41
CA ALA A 117 -39.99 26.22 -4.66
C ALA A 117 -40.19 24.96 -5.53
N GLU A 118 -40.30 25.14 -6.85
CA GLU A 118 -40.47 24.08 -7.85
C GLU A 118 -39.17 23.34 -8.16
N ILE A 119 -38.01 23.88 -7.78
CA ILE A 119 -36.72 23.21 -7.94
C ILE A 119 -36.47 22.37 -6.68
N ASP A 120 -36.34 21.06 -6.87
CA ASP A 120 -35.93 20.16 -5.80
C ASP A 120 -34.46 20.39 -5.46
N ILE A 121 -34.11 20.49 -4.18
CA ILE A 121 -32.74 20.61 -3.71
C ILE A 121 -32.41 19.33 -2.96
N LEU A 122 -31.40 18.62 -3.46
CA LEU A 122 -30.79 17.45 -2.84
C LEU A 122 -29.34 17.79 -2.47
N SER A 123 -28.69 16.94 -1.69
CA SER A 123 -27.26 17.02 -1.39
C SER A 123 -26.62 15.64 -1.46
N LEU A 124 -25.30 15.58 -1.26
CA LEU A 124 -24.61 14.30 -1.10
C LEU A 124 -25.00 13.59 0.22
N ASP A 125 -25.84 14.18 1.07
CA ASP A 125 -26.41 13.50 2.23
C ASP A 125 -27.23 12.25 1.82
N GLU A 126 -27.80 12.25 0.62
CA GLU A 126 -28.55 11.13 0.04
C GLU A 126 -27.68 9.87 -0.17
N VAL A 127 -26.35 10.02 -0.24
CA VAL A 127 -25.40 8.93 -0.50
C VAL A 127 -24.49 8.62 0.68
N LYS A 128 -24.84 9.13 1.87
CA LYS A 128 -24.11 8.80 3.10
C LYS A 128 -24.18 7.31 3.40
N ILE A 129 -23.06 6.76 3.87
CA ILE A 129 -23.07 5.41 4.43
C ILE A 129 -23.90 5.36 5.72
N PRO A 130 -24.48 4.19 6.08
CA PRO A 130 -25.34 4.06 7.26
C PRO A 130 -24.65 4.50 8.56
N ALA A 131 -25.41 5.10 9.49
CA ALA A 131 -24.88 5.71 10.70
C ALA A 131 -24.18 4.71 11.65
N GLU A 132 -24.55 3.44 11.59
CA GLU A 132 -23.90 2.32 12.30
C GLU A 132 -22.54 1.94 11.73
N ARG A 133 -22.15 2.52 10.58
CA ARG A 133 -20.81 2.38 9.96
C ARG A 133 -19.93 3.60 10.22
N LEU A 134 -20.41 4.60 10.97
CA LEU A 134 -19.66 5.81 11.30
C LEU A 134 -19.07 5.71 12.71
N THR A 135 -17.79 6.03 12.83
CA THR A 135 -17.09 6.21 14.11
C THR A 135 -17.48 7.53 14.76
N ASN A 136 -17.45 8.64 14.00
CA ASN A 136 -17.92 9.96 14.38
C ASN A 136 -19.20 10.33 13.62
N LYS A 137 -20.34 10.21 14.30
CA LYS A 137 -21.66 10.52 13.72
C LYS A 137 -21.95 12.02 13.59
N ARG A 138 -21.13 12.90 14.17
CA ARG A 138 -21.37 14.36 14.18
C ARG A 138 -20.84 15.07 12.93
N ARG A 139 -19.91 14.45 12.23
CA ARG A 139 -19.25 15.01 11.05
C ARG A 139 -18.99 13.85 10.10
N TYR A 140 -19.65 13.85 8.94
CA TYR A 140 -19.55 12.74 8.01
C TYR A 140 -18.16 12.60 7.43
N LEU A 141 -17.57 13.72 6.94
CA LEU A 141 -16.20 13.79 6.44
C LEU A 141 -15.15 13.90 7.57
N ASP A 142 -15.27 13.03 8.56
CA ASP A 142 -14.22 12.77 9.55
C ASP A 142 -13.36 11.58 9.07
N PRO A 143 -12.03 11.67 9.03
CA PRO A 143 -11.18 10.55 8.60
C PRO A 143 -11.46 9.24 9.34
N LEU A 144 -11.82 9.30 10.63
CA LEU A 144 -12.11 8.10 11.43
C LEU A 144 -13.38 7.35 10.98
N ASN A 145 -14.23 7.96 10.16
CA ASN A 145 -15.38 7.29 9.53
C ASN A 145 -14.98 6.40 8.35
N PHE A 146 -13.73 6.49 7.87
CA PHE A 146 -13.29 5.80 6.66
C PHE A 146 -11.93 5.13 6.88
N ALA A 147 -11.81 4.38 7.97
CA ALA A 147 -10.66 3.49 8.17
C ALA A 147 -10.83 2.24 7.30
N MET A 148 -10.48 2.37 6.02
CA MET A 148 -10.74 1.35 5.00
C MET A 148 -9.50 0.98 4.19
N ASN A 149 -9.49 -0.24 3.63
CA ASN A 149 -8.48 -0.71 2.69
C ASN A 149 -9.01 -1.88 1.84
N TYR A 150 -8.31 -2.23 0.76
CA TYR A 150 -8.59 -3.39 -0.10
C TYR A 150 -7.46 -4.39 0.00
N ALA A 151 -7.77 -5.69 -0.01
CA ALA A 151 -6.78 -6.77 -0.05
C ALA A 151 -7.08 -7.74 -1.19
N PHE A 152 -6.04 -8.20 -1.90
CA PHE A 152 -6.17 -9.35 -2.79
C PHE A 152 -6.54 -10.60 -1.98
N PHE A 153 -7.57 -11.32 -2.42
CA PHE A 153 -8.12 -12.45 -1.69
C PHE A 153 -8.48 -13.57 -2.66
N ARG A 154 -7.94 -14.76 -2.41
CA ARG A 154 -8.08 -15.93 -3.31
C ARG A 154 -8.19 -17.22 -2.51
N ASP A 155 -9.10 -18.08 -2.95
CA ASP A 155 -9.14 -19.51 -2.65
C ASP A 155 -9.50 -20.25 -3.95
N GLU A 156 -8.51 -20.41 -4.83
CA GLU A 156 -8.64 -20.94 -6.20
C GLU A 156 -7.29 -21.54 -6.64
N ASP A 157 -7.30 -22.52 -7.54
CA ASP A 157 -6.11 -23.11 -8.16
C ASP A 157 -5.08 -23.68 -7.16
N GLY A 158 -5.57 -24.20 -6.01
CA GLY A 158 -4.71 -24.74 -4.95
C GLY A 158 -4.00 -23.67 -4.11
N LEU A 159 -4.36 -22.40 -4.26
CA LEU A 159 -3.83 -21.27 -3.50
C LEU A 159 -4.92 -20.70 -2.60
N SER A 160 -4.56 -20.46 -1.35
CA SER A 160 -5.40 -19.78 -0.36
C SER A 160 -4.70 -18.52 0.16
N THR A 161 -5.47 -17.49 0.50
CA THR A 161 -4.96 -16.29 1.18
C THR A 161 -5.38 -16.23 2.64
N ARG A 162 -4.50 -15.70 3.48
CA ARG A 162 -4.77 -15.41 4.89
C ARG A 162 -4.34 -13.98 5.22
N LEU A 163 -5.30 -13.11 5.48
CA LEU A 163 -5.06 -11.75 5.93
C LEU A 163 -4.85 -11.72 7.44
N VAL A 164 -3.86 -10.98 7.91
CA VAL A 164 -3.57 -10.76 9.34
C VAL A 164 -3.37 -9.27 9.62
N THR A 165 -4.01 -8.78 10.68
CA THR A 165 -3.88 -7.41 11.21
C THR A 165 -4.01 -7.44 12.75
N ALA A 166 -4.09 -6.28 13.39
CA ALA A 166 -4.28 -6.17 14.83
C ALA A 166 -5.20 -5.00 15.19
N ASN A 167 -5.82 -5.06 16.37
CA ASN A 167 -6.54 -3.93 16.95
C ASN A 167 -5.57 -2.96 17.66
N TYR A 168 -4.71 -2.28 16.91
CA TYR A 168 -3.80 -1.27 17.48
C TYR A 168 -4.51 0.02 17.89
N TRP A 169 -5.73 0.27 17.40
CA TRP A 169 -6.55 1.42 17.81
C TRP A 169 -6.91 1.40 19.29
N ALA A 170 -6.94 0.23 19.92
CA ALA A 170 -7.10 0.11 21.37
C ALA A 170 -6.01 0.88 22.14
N GLY A 171 -4.79 0.98 21.59
CA GLY A 171 -3.72 1.80 22.16
C GLY A 171 -3.99 3.31 22.13
N TYR A 172 -4.95 3.75 21.31
CA TYR A 172 -5.44 5.12 21.23
C TYR A 172 -6.79 5.31 21.95
N GLY A 173 -7.25 4.30 22.70
CA GLY A 173 -8.48 4.36 23.49
C GLY A 173 -9.74 3.87 22.79
N ALA A 174 -9.63 3.21 21.62
CA ALA A 174 -10.78 2.55 21.01
C ALA A 174 -11.25 1.35 21.86
N THR A 175 -12.56 1.18 22.03
CA THR A 175 -13.14 0.16 22.91
C THR A 175 -14.13 -0.81 22.24
N ASP A 176 -14.66 -0.46 21.07
CA ASP A 176 -15.63 -1.27 20.32
C ASP A 176 -15.30 -1.24 18.82
N VAL A 177 -14.08 -1.65 18.48
CA VAL A 177 -13.67 -1.74 17.07
C VAL A 177 -14.35 -2.94 16.41
N ARG A 178 -14.92 -2.73 15.22
CA ARG A 178 -15.57 -3.76 14.42
C ARG A 178 -15.10 -3.65 12.97
N PHE A 179 -14.85 -4.78 12.33
CA PHE A 179 -14.60 -4.84 10.90
C PHE A 179 -15.91 -5.13 10.18
N TRP A 180 -16.28 -4.28 9.23
CA TRP A 180 -17.24 -4.59 8.18
C TRP A 180 -16.47 -4.98 6.92
N LEU A 181 -16.86 -6.09 6.32
CA LEU A 181 -16.09 -6.79 5.28
C LEU A 181 -17.01 -7.10 4.11
N ARG A 182 -16.51 -6.90 2.89
CA ARG A 182 -17.20 -7.27 1.66
C ARG A 182 -16.23 -7.93 0.69
N LEU A 183 -16.54 -9.16 0.29
CA LEU A 183 -15.75 -9.93 -0.66
C LEU A 183 -16.35 -9.79 -2.06
N TYR A 184 -15.50 -9.45 -3.02
CA TYR A 184 -15.82 -9.40 -4.44
C TYR A 184 -15.13 -10.53 -5.19
N ASP A 185 -15.80 -11.07 -6.21
CA ASP A 185 -15.20 -11.99 -7.18
C ASP A 185 -14.40 -11.27 -8.27
N ARG A 186 -13.94 -12.05 -9.26
CA ARG A 186 -13.18 -11.56 -10.40
C ARG A 186 -13.95 -10.55 -11.25
N ALA A 187 -15.27 -10.70 -11.35
CA ALA A 187 -16.15 -9.82 -12.12
C ALA A 187 -16.64 -8.60 -11.33
N GLY A 188 -16.24 -8.46 -10.06
CA GLY A 188 -16.68 -7.38 -9.18
C GLY A 188 -18.05 -7.63 -8.55
N GLN A 189 -18.56 -8.87 -8.60
CA GLN A 189 -19.81 -9.24 -7.95
C GLN A 189 -19.56 -9.52 -6.47
N ILE A 190 -20.53 -9.16 -5.63
CA ILE A 190 -20.46 -9.40 -4.19
C ILE A 190 -20.69 -10.89 -3.93
N LEU A 191 -19.68 -11.56 -3.38
CA LEU A 191 -19.78 -12.96 -2.94
C LEU A 191 -20.31 -13.08 -1.51
N ALA A 192 -19.83 -12.21 -0.62
CA ALA A 192 -20.20 -12.23 0.79
C ALA A 192 -20.03 -10.85 1.43
N GLU A 193 -20.84 -10.59 2.46
CA GLU A 193 -20.74 -9.42 3.32
C GLU A 193 -21.00 -9.82 4.78
N TRP A 194 -20.15 -9.33 5.69
CA TRP A 194 -20.33 -9.61 7.11
C TRP A 194 -19.66 -8.58 8.02
N SER A 195 -19.83 -8.76 9.33
CA SER A 195 -19.13 -7.96 10.33
C SER A 195 -18.61 -8.81 11.46
N GLU A 196 -17.44 -8.45 12.00
CA GLU A 196 -16.81 -9.15 13.11
C GLU A 196 -16.22 -8.15 14.11
N PRO A 197 -16.42 -8.37 15.42
CA PRO A 197 -15.76 -7.54 16.44
C PRO A 197 -14.25 -7.81 16.42
N ALA A 198 -13.47 -6.75 16.61
CA ALA A 198 -12.06 -6.90 16.96
C ALA A 198 -11.93 -7.36 18.42
N PRO A 199 -10.75 -7.88 18.83
CA PRO A 199 -10.44 -8.08 20.25
C PRO A 199 -10.69 -6.79 21.06
N LYS A 200 -11.18 -6.92 22.30
CA LYS A 200 -11.55 -5.75 23.13
C LYS A 200 -10.39 -4.80 23.41
N GLY A 201 -9.18 -5.32 23.47
CA GLY A 201 -7.94 -4.57 23.62
C GLY A 201 -7.07 -4.66 22.35
N ALA A 202 -5.77 -4.40 22.52
CA ALA A 202 -4.82 -4.80 21.50
C ALA A 202 -4.89 -6.32 21.32
N GLY A 203 -4.93 -6.80 20.09
CA GLY A 203 -5.04 -8.22 19.80
C GLY A 203 -4.98 -8.51 18.31
N GLY A 204 -4.72 -9.77 17.95
CA GLY A 204 -4.58 -10.22 16.58
C GLY A 204 -5.92 -10.48 15.90
N VAL A 205 -6.01 -10.13 14.62
CA VAL A 205 -7.18 -10.33 13.77
C VAL A 205 -6.72 -11.07 12.52
N ALA A 206 -7.45 -12.08 12.09
CA ALA A 206 -7.14 -12.82 10.87
C ALA A 206 -8.41 -13.17 10.10
N PHE A 207 -8.33 -13.12 8.77
CA PHE A 207 -9.37 -13.61 7.86
C PHE A 207 -8.73 -14.61 6.90
N ASP A 208 -9.13 -15.88 7.00
CA ASP A 208 -8.67 -16.96 6.13
C ASP A 208 -9.69 -17.18 5.01
N SER A 209 -9.22 -17.17 3.76
CA SER A 209 -10.07 -17.35 2.58
C SER A 209 -10.81 -18.69 2.58
N ARG A 210 -10.21 -19.75 3.12
CA ARG A 210 -10.85 -21.08 3.25
C ARG A 210 -11.97 -21.06 4.26
N GLU A 211 -11.77 -20.36 5.38
CA GLU A 211 -12.82 -20.18 6.41
C GLU A 211 -13.98 -19.35 5.86
N VAL A 212 -13.69 -18.27 5.14
CA VAL A 212 -14.71 -17.44 4.48
C VAL A 212 -15.47 -18.26 3.44
N ARG A 213 -14.77 -19.01 2.60
CA ARG A 213 -15.36 -19.90 1.60
C ARG A 213 -16.29 -20.92 2.24
N ALA A 214 -15.84 -21.59 3.29
CA ALA A 214 -16.65 -22.58 4.03
C ALA A 214 -17.85 -21.93 4.72
N ARG A 215 -17.67 -20.78 5.38
CA ARG A 215 -18.72 -20.06 6.11
C ARG A 215 -19.88 -19.63 5.22
N PHE A 216 -19.58 -19.18 4.01
CA PHE A 216 -20.60 -18.69 3.06
C PHE A 216 -20.95 -19.70 1.96
N ASN A 217 -20.41 -20.92 2.02
CA ASN A 217 -20.61 -21.98 1.03
C ASN A 217 -20.30 -21.51 -0.40
N LEU A 218 -19.15 -20.88 -0.58
CA LEU A 218 -18.70 -20.31 -1.86
C LEU A 218 -17.96 -21.36 -2.71
N SER A 219 -18.05 -21.19 -4.03
CA SER A 219 -17.13 -21.86 -4.96
C SER A 219 -15.72 -21.28 -4.85
N ASP A 220 -14.75 -21.87 -5.56
CA ASP A 220 -13.42 -21.27 -5.73
C ASP A 220 -13.56 -19.81 -6.20
N PHE A 221 -12.69 -18.93 -5.71
CA PHE A 221 -12.73 -17.51 -6.08
C PHE A 221 -11.34 -16.87 -6.10
N THR A 222 -11.19 -15.88 -6.97
CA THR A 222 -10.12 -14.87 -6.93
C THR A 222 -10.75 -13.50 -7.06
N GLY A 223 -10.41 -12.57 -6.17
CA GLY A 223 -10.91 -11.20 -6.24
C GLY A 223 -10.30 -10.31 -5.17
N GLN A 224 -11.14 -9.51 -4.52
CA GLN A 224 -10.69 -8.55 -3.53
C GLN A 224 -11.62 -8.43 -2.32
N LEU A 225 -11.02 -8.31 -1.14
CA LEU A 225 -11.70 -8.07 0.12
C LEU A 225 -11.64 -6.59 0.46
N PHE A 226 -12.78 -5.92 0.50
CA PHE A 226 -12.91 -4.59 1.09
C PHE A 226 -13.04 -4.69 2.60
N ILE A 227 -12.28 -3.86 3.31
CA ILE A 227 -12.19 -3.83 4.77
C ILE A 227 -12.54 -2.43 5.25
N HIS A 228 -13.46 -2.31 6.20
CA HIS A 228 -13.76 -1.06 6.90
C HIS A 228 -13.78 -1.31 8.42
N ALA A 229 -12.82 -0.72 9.14
CA ALA A 229 -12.79 -0.70 10.60
C ALA A 229 -13.63 0.47 11.15
N VAL A 230 -14.65 0.16 11.94
CA VAL A 230 -15.57 1.11 12.58
C VAL A 230 -15.25 1.17 14.07
N GLY A 231 -15.39 2.34 14.70
CA GLY A 231 -15.11 2.52 16.13
C GLY A 231 -13.62 2.74 16.44
N VAL A 232 -12.83 3.11 15.43
CA VAL A 232 -11.39 3.34 15.54
C VAL A 232 -11.05 4.64 16.29
N ALA A 233 -9.81 4.78 16.76
CA ALA A 233 -9.32 5.98 17.43
C ALA A 233 -7.88 6.30 17.00
N GLY A 234 -7.50 7.58 17.02
CA GLY A 234 -6.14 8.03 16.69
C GLY A 234 -5.89 8.21 15.19
N HIS A 235 -6.19 7.20 14.35
CA HIS A 235 -5.98 7.27 12.90
C HIS A 235 -6.88 6.32 12.10
N ASP A 236 -6.97 6.54 10.78
CA ASP A 236 -7.82 5.83 9.81
C ASP A 236 -7.07 4.83 8.92
N VAL A 237 -5.82 4.53 9.26
CA VAL A 237 -4.98 3.60 8.50
C VAL A 237 -5.31 2.17 8.91
N VAL A 238 -5.63 1.30 7.94
CA VAL A 238 -5.77 -0.15 8.12
C VAL A 238 -4.52 -0.84 7.55
N LYS A 239 -3.65 -1.31 8.44
CA LYS A 239 -2.41 -2.04 8.10
C LYS A 239 -2.66 -3.53 8.15
N TYR A 240 -2.20 -4.30 7.19
CA TYR A 240 -2.32 -5.76 7.22
C TYR A 240 -1.18 -6.44 6.47
N ALA A 241 -0.99 -7.73 6.73
CA ALA A 241 -0.23 -8.63 5.87
C ALA A 241 -1.16 -9.69 5.28
N VAL A 242 -0.91 -10.13 4.04
CA VAL A 242 -1.61 -11.23 3.38
C VAL A 242 -0.59 -12.31 3.06
N ASP A 243 -0.76 -13.48 3.65
CA ASP A 243 -0.08 -14.69 3.24
C ASP A 243 -0.82 -15.32 2.07
N THR A 244 -0.08 -15.81 1.08
CA THR A 244 -0.59 -16.71 0.04
C THR A 244 0.08 -18.06 0.19
N ILE A 245 -0.73 -19.09 0.34
CA ILE A 245 -0.31 -20.43 0.74
C ILE A 245 -0.81 -21.42 -0.30
N GLY A 246 0.11 -22.15 -0.92
CA GLY A 246 -0.16 -23.25 -1.83
C GLY A 246 -0.37 -24.58 -1.12
N ALA A 247 -1.22 -25.43 -1.70
CA ALA A 247 -1.44 -26.81 -1.32
C ALA A 247 -1.41 -27.75 -2.54
N GLY A 248 -1.22 -29.05 -2.28
CA GLY A 248 -1.23 -30.07 -3.34
C GLY A 248 -0.04 -29.95 -4.28
N ASN A 249 -0.28 -29.74 -5.58
CA ASN A 249 0.81 -29.55 -6.56
C ASN A 249 1.34 -28.12 -6.59
N GLU A 250 0.57 -27.15 -6.08
CA GLU A 250 1.00 -25.77 -5.96
C GLU A 250 1.69 -25.60 -4.60
N GLN A 251 3.00 -25.51 -4.63
CA GLN A 251 3.86 -25.50 -3.43
C GLN A 251 4.36 -24.09 -3.12
N SER A 252 3.55 -23.07 -3.41
CA SER A 252 3.89 -21.67 -3.18
C SER A 252 3.74 -21.21 -1.73
N LEU A 253 4.56 -20.24 -1.36
CA LEU A 253 4.45 -19.50 -0.11
C LEU A 253 4.91 -18.08 -0.41
N SER A 254 4.05 -17.11 -0.15
CA SER A 254 4.33 -15.69 -0.38
C SER A 254 3.64 -14.85 0.67
N CYS A 255 4.12 -13.64 0.87
CA CYS A 255 3.46 -12.67 1.73
C CYS A 255 3.61 -11.29 1.10
N THR A 256 2.56 -10.50 1.24
CA THR A 256 2.59 -9.07 0.97
C THR A 256 2.07 -8.36 2.21
N HIS A 257 2.32 -7.06 2.34
CA HIS A 257 1.60 -6.24 3.28
C HIS A 257 1.10 -4.96 2.61
N ASP A 258 0.19 -4.26 3.30
CA ASP A 258 -0.24 -2.94 2.86
C ASP A 258 -0.72 -2.08 4.03
N ALA A 259 -0.68 -0.78 3.82
CA ALA A 259 -1.22 0.26 4.68
C ALA A 259 -1.80 1.43 3.86
N ASN A 260 -1.55 1.47 2.55
CA ASN A 260 -1.94 2.56 1.69
C ASN A 260 -3.31 2.28 1.05
N ALA A 261 -4.32 3.01 1.51
CA ALA A 261 -5.67 2.94 0.94
C ALA A 261 -5.91 3.96 -0.20
N TRP A 262 -4.84 4.58 -0.70
CA TRP A 262 -4.91 5.68 -1.67
C TRP A 262 -4.45 5.22 -3.06
N PRO A 263 -5.27 5.40 -4.11
CA PRO A 263 -4.84 5.08 -5.47
C PRO A 263 -3.86 6.15 -5.98
N SER A 264 -2.96 5.73 -6.86
CA SER A 264 -1.92 6.57 -7.48
C SER A 264 -2.09 6.66 -8.99
N ALA A 265 -1.59 7.72 -9.61
CA ALA A 265 -1.54 7.83 -11.07
C ALA A 265 -0.64 6.74 -11.67
N ARG A 266 0.53 6.55 -11.06
CA ARG A 266 1.55 5.58 -11.47
C ARG A 266 2.05 4.72 -10.32
N TYR A 267 2.52 3.52 -10.68
CA TYR A 267 3.22 2.59 -9.81
C TYR A 267 4.48 2.07 -10.52
N ALA A 268 5.47 1.66 -9.74
CA ALA A 268 6.75 1.17 -10.22
C ALA A 268 7.22 -0.05 -9.41
N GLY A 269 8.24 -0.75 -9.93
CA GLY A 269 8.78 -1.97 -9.31
C GLY A 269 8.12 -3.27 -9.79
N LEU A 270 7.41 -3.24 -10.93
CA LEU A 270 6.96 -4.46 -11.62
C LEU A 270 8.13 -5.02 -12.46
N PRO A 271 8.59 -6.25 -12.23
CA PRO A 271 9.64 -6.86 -13.06
C PRO A 271 9.14 -7.25 -14.45
N ALA A 272 9.99 -7.10 -15.46
CA ALA A 272 9.82 -7.86 -16.69
C ALA A 272 10.13 -9.37 -16.47
N PRO A 273 9.50 -10.28 -17.24
CA PRO A 273 9.70 -11.71 -17.07
C PRO A 273 11.09 -12.16 -17.56
N ARG A 274 11.68 -13.17 -16.90
CA ARG A 274 12.71 -14.02 -17.53
C ARG A 274 12.08 -14.91 -18.61
N ALA A 275 12.92 -15.55 -19.42
CA ALA A 275 12.46 -16.43 -20.51
C ALA A 275 11.61 -17.63 -20.04
N ASP A 276 11.81 -18.07 -18.80
CA ASP A 276 11.10 -19.17 -18.14
C ASP A 276 10.07 -18.69 -17.09
N GLU A 277 9.76 -17.39 -17.08
CA GLU A 277 8.82 -16.77 -16.16
C GLU A 277 7.60 -16.22 -16.90
N ARG A 278 6.46 -16.23 -16.21
CA ARG A 278 5.28 -15.45 -16.58
C ARG A 278 5.01 -14.45 -15.45
N VAL A 279 4.80 -13.18 -15.79
CA VAL A 279 4.49 -12.15 -14.79
C VAL A 279 3.05 -11.67 -15.01
N ILE A 280 2.22 -11.77 -13.97
CA ILE A 280 0.82 -11.36 -13.98
C ILE A 280 0.64 -10.17 -13.05
N LEU A 281 0.15 -9.05 -13.55
CA LEU A 281 -0.32 -7.92 -12.74
C LEU A 281 -1.81 -8.11 -12.42
N TRP A 282 -2.18 -8.07 -11.14
CA TRP A 282 -3.57 -8.04 -10.70
C TRP A 282 -4.08 -6.60 -10.65
N VAL A 283 -4.88 -6.23 -11.65
CA VAL A 283 -5.55 -4.94 -11.71
C VAL A 283 -6.87 -5.04 -10.94
N GLN A 284 -6.90 -4.43 -9.74
CA GLN A 284 -8.04 -4.48 -8.82
C GLN A 284 -8.75 -3.12 -8.83
N ASN A 285 -9.84 -2.99 -9.60
CA ASN A 285 -10.62 -1.76 -9.65
C ASN A 285 -11.12 -1.44 -8.23
N SER A 286 -10.82 -0.25 -7.73
CA SER A 286 -11.13 0.15 -6.35
C SER A 286 -12.40 1.02 -6.26
N HIS A 287 -13.14 1.17 -7.36
CA HIS A 287 -14.27 2.10 -7.50
C HIS A 287 -15.56 1.42 -7.94
N GLY A 288 -16.66 2.13 -7.68
CA GLY A 288 -18.01 1.80 -8.14
C GLY A 288 -18.27 2.10 -9.62
N SER A 289 -17.30 2.67 -10.33
CA SER A 289 -17.35 2.91 -11.78
C SER A 289 -16.32 2.04 -12.49
N ALA A 290 -16.58 1.78 -13.77
CA ALA A 290 -15.66 1.00 -14.59
C ALA A 290 -14.38 1.80 -14.88
N ILE A 291 -13.25 1.09 -14.96
CA ILE A 291 -12.02 1.64 -15.55
C ILE A 291 -12.22 1.62 -17.06
N PRO A 292 -12.20 2.77 -17.76
CA PRO A 292 -12.43 2.82 -19.19
C PRO A 292 -11.31 2.12 -19.95
N LYS A 293 -11.58 1.76 -21.22
CA LYS A 293 -10.55 1.29 -22.15
C LYS A 293 -9.39 2.28 -22.22
N GLY A 294 -8.17 1.78 -22.11
CA GLY A 294 -6.96 2.58 -22.02
C GLY A 294 -6.75 3.31 -20.68
N GLY A 295 -7.57 3.03 -19.66
CA GLY A 295 -7.36 3.54 -18.30
C GLY A 295 -6.19 2.88 -17.56
N ILE A 296 -5.70 1.74 -18.07
CA ILE A 296 -4.52 1.02 -17.59
C ILE A 296 -3.52 0.92 -18.72
N GLU A 297 -2.26 1.26 -18.44
CA GLU A 297 -1.17 1.17 -19.40
C GLU A 297 0.08 0.60 -18.72
N LEU A 298 0.88 -0.14 -19.48
CA LEU A 298 2.21 -0.60 -19.05
C LEU A 298 3.26 0.05 -19.93
N ASP A 299 4.38 0.44 -19.32
CA ASP A 299 5.52 0.99 -20.04
C ASP A 299 6.82 0.36 -19.54
N ARG A 300 7.84 0.31 -20.39
CA ARG A 300 9.19 0.09 -19.89
C ARG A 300 9.54 1.32 -19.04
N MET A 301 10.01 1.09 -17.82
CA MET A 301 10.44 2.17 -16.93
C MET A 301 11.37 3.14 -17.67
N GLY A 302 11.02 4.43 -17.66
CA GLY A 302 11.78 5.52 -18.29
C GLY A 302 11.68 5.65 -19.81
N ALA A 303 10.93 4.79 -20.51
CA ALA A 303 10.80 4.88 -21.97
C ALA A 303 9.77 5.94 -22.42
N GLU A 304 8.75 6.21 -21.61
CA GLU A 304 7.65 7.14 -21.92
C GLU A 304 6.91 6.77 -23.23
N HIS A 305 6.72 5.47 -23.44
CA HIS A 305 6.02 4.86 -24.57
C HIS A 305 4.98 3.84 -24.09
N PRO A 306 3.99 4.27 -23.28
CA PRO A 306 3.04 3.35 -22.65
C PRO A 306 2.18 2.62 -23.69
N VAL A 307 1.88 1.36 -23.40
CA VAL A 307 0.96 0.52 -24.18
C VAL A 307 -0.30 0.33 -23.35
N ALA A 308 -1.43 0.76 -23.93
CA ALA A 308 -2.73 0.76 -23.26
C ALA A 308 -3.44 -0.59 -23.33
N LEU A 309 -4.03 -1.02 -22.22
CA LEU A 309 -4.96 -2.13 -22.18
C LEU A 309 -6.30 -1.69 -22.82
N ASN A 310 -6.64 -2.27 -23.97
CA ASN A 310 -7.86 -1.94 -24.71
C ASN A 310 -9.10 -2.71 -24.21
N GLU A 311 -9.26 -2.76 -22.89
CA GLU A 311 -10.34 -3.47 -22.20
C GLU A 311 -10.94 -2.54 -21.14
N GLU A 312 -12.26 -2.58 -20.98
CA GLU A 312 -12.92 -1.92 -19.84
C GLU A 312 -12.92 -2.89 -18.66
N ILE A 313 -12.59 -2.41 -17.46
CA ILE A 313 -12.60 -3.22 -16.23
C ILE A 313 -13.79 -2.81 -15.37
N PRO A 314 -14.77 -3.71 -15.12
CA PRO A 314 -15.98 -3.38 -14.38
C PRO A 314 -15.73 -2.86 -12.95
N PRO A 315 -16.72 -2.21 -12.32
CA PRO A 315 -16.66 -1.80 -10.92
C PRO A 315 -16.21 -2.94 -10.01
N PHE A 316 -15.26 -2.67 -9.12
CA PHE A 316 -14.72 -3.65 -8.16
C PHE A 316 -14.15 -4.96 -8.74
N ALA A 317 -14.01 -5.08 -10.06
CA ALA A 317 -13.48 -6.28 -10.70
C ALA A 317 -11.97 -6.45 -10.48
N THR A 318 -11.50 -7.70 -10.59
CA THR A 318 -10.09 -8.08 -10.47
C THR A 318 -9.64 -8.72 -11.77
N ARG A 319 -8.75 -8.08 -12.53
CA ARG A 319 -8.28 -8.54 -13.85
C ARG A 319 -6.83 -9.01 -13.78
N ALA A 320 -6.57 -10.22 -14.26
CA ALA A 320 -5.24 -10.85 -14.32
C ALA A 320 -4.48 -10.46 -15.60
N LEU A 321 -3.79 -9.33 -15.63
CA LEU A 321 -3.06 -8.86 -16.82
C LEU A 321 -1.70 -9.56 -16.94
N ASP A 322 -1.53 -10.40 -17.96
CA ASP A 322 -0.19 -10.90 -18.30
C ASP A 322 0.62 -9.76 -18.91
N VAL A 323 1.79 -9.45 -18.34
CA VAL A 323 2.60 -8.32 -18.84
C VAL A 323 3.01 -8.50 -20.30
N SER A 324 3.14 -9.74 -20.77
CA SER A 324 3.48 -10.06 -22.15
C SER A 324 2.35 -9.75 -23.15
N GLU A 325 1.12 -9.55 -22.68
CA GLU A 325 -0.01 -9.09 -23.50
C GLU A 325 0.26 -7.70 -24.11
N LEU A 326 0.93 -6.83 -23.35
CA LEU A 326 1.24 -5.45 -23.76
C LEU A 326 2.73 -5.25 -24.09
N LEU A 327 3.63 -6.00 -23.45
CA LEU A 327 5.08 -5.85 -23.57
C LEU A 327 5.76 -7.20 -23.90
N PRO A 328 5.47 -7.83 -25.07
CA PRO A 328 5.86 -9.20 -25.38
C PRO A 328 7.37 -9.43 -25.50
N ASP A 329 8.14 -8.39 -25.81
CA ASP A 329 9.60 -8.47 -26.03
C ASP A 329 10.41 -8.01 -24.82
N LEU A 330 9.76 -7.44 -23.79
CA LEU A 330 10.46 -6.94 -22.62
C LEU A 330 10.93 -8.10 -21.74
N ARG A 331 12.18 -8.06 -21.28
CA ARG A 331 12.80 -9.14 -20.50
C ARG A 331 13.50 -8.60 -19.26
N TRP A 332 13.52 -9.42 -18.21
CA TRP A 332 14.38 -9.22 -17.04
C TRP A 332 15.83 -8.97 -17.49
N PRO A 333 16.57 -7.99 -16.91
CA PRO A 333 16.25 -7.17 -15.73
C PRO A 333 15.60 -5.81 -16.02
N ALA A 334 14.83 -5.67 -17.10
CA ALA A 334 14.02 -4.48 -17.29
C ALA A 334 12.90 -4.36 -16.24
N GLN A 335 12.49 -3.12 -15.98
CA GLN A 335 11.41 -2.76 -15.06
C GLN A 335 10.22 -2.19 -15.83
N ILE A 336 9.03 -2.35 -15.27
CA ILE A 336 7.78 -1.89 -15.85
C ILE A 336 7.18 -0.82 -14.93
N GLU A 337 6.80 0.30 -15.54
CA GLU A 337 5.95 1.33 -14.96
C GLU A 337 4.49 0.98 -15.26
N VAL A 338 3.61 1.12 -14.26
CA VAL A 338 2.17 0.83 -14.37
C VAL A 338 1.40 2.14 -14.23
N ARG A 339 0.73 2.57 -15.31
CA ARG A 339 -0.12 3.76 -15.30
C ARG A 339 -1.55 3.34 -15.09
N THR A 340 -2.18 3.90 -14.07
CA THR A 340 -3.50 3.46 -13.61
C THR A 340 -4.49 4.58 -13.51
N GLY A 341 -4.06 5.83 -13.73
CA GLY A 341 -4.94 6.99 -13.69
C GLY A 341 -5.69 7.17 -12.37
N ARG A 342 -5.15 6.68 -11.25
CA ARG A 342 -5.77 6.66 -9.91
C ARG A 342 -6.97 5.73 -9.77
N HIS A 343 -7.11 4.70 -10.61
CA HIS A 343 -8.23 3.74 -10.54
C HIS A 343 -8.06 2.59 -9.53
N ILE A 344 -6.83 2.26 -9.14
CA ILE A 344 -6.54 1.07 -8.33
C ILE A 344 -5.72 1.42 -7.10
N VAL A 345 -5.95 0.72 -5.99
CA VAL A 345 -5.19 0.82 -4.74
C VAL A 345 -4.16 -0.30 -4.69
N ARG A 346 -2.87 0.08 -4.78
CA ARG A 346 -1.67 -0.76 -4.67
C ARG A 346 -1.85 -2.19 -5.23
N PRO A 347 -1.65 -2.39 -6.54
CA PRO A 347 -1.84 -3.69 -7.16
C PRO A 347 -0.73 -4.66 -6.79
N ARG A 348 -1.05 -5.94 -6.89
CA ARG A 348 -0.10 -7.05 -6.70
C ARG A 348 0.29 -7.65 -8.03
N TYR A 349 1.42 -8.31 -8.06
CA TYR A 349 1.81 -9.13 -9.20
C TYR A 349 2.25 -10.51 -8.74
N GLU A 350 2.13 -11.46 -9.65
CA GLU A 350 2.63 -12.82 -9.50
C GLU A 350 3.75 -13.06 -10.50
N VAL A 351 4.78 -13.78 -10.07
CA VAL A 351 5.74 -14.38 -10.99
C VAL A 351 5.59 -15.89 -10.91
N ILE A 352 5.23 -16.48 -12.04
CA ILE A 352 5.01 -17.92 -12.17
C ILE A 352 6.25 -18.52 -12.84
N ARG A 353 6.86 -19.52 -12.19
CA ARG A 353 8.02 -20.25 -12.67
C ARG A 353 7.95 -21.70 -12.18
N GLN A 354 8.15 -22.66 -13.08
CA GLN A 354 8.20 -24.10 -12.72
C GLN A 354 7.00 -24.59 -11.87
N GLY A 355 5.79 -24.10 -12.18
CA GLY A 355 4.56 -24.49 -11.46
C GLY A 355 4.43 -23.91 -10.05
N ARG A 356 5.23 -22.89 -9.71
CA ARG A 356 5.11 -22.11 -8.47
C ARG A 356 4.84 -20.65 -8.78
N THR A 357 4.10 -20.02 -7.89
CA THR A 357 3.61 -18.65 -7.93
C THR A 357 4.19 -17.86 -6.75
N ARG A 358 4.99 -16.83 -7.02
CA ARG A 358 5.42 -15.89 -5.98
C ARG A 358 4.71 -14.55 -6.14
N ILE A 359 4.22 -13.99 -5.05
CA ILE A 359 3.41 -12.77 -5.06
C ILE A 359 4.13 -11.64 -4.35
N ALA A 360 4.14 -10.48 -5.00
CA ALA A 360 4.64 -9.22 -4.45
C ALA A 360 3.71 -8.07 -4.87
N HIS A 361 4.09 -6.84 -4.54
CA HIS A 361 3.34 -5.63 -4.89
C HIS A 361 4.25 -4.60 -5.55
N VAL A 362 3.64 -3.73 -6.36
CA VAL A 362 4.31 -2.54 -6.89
C VAL A 362 4.12 -1.37 -5.94
N ASN A 363 5.06 -0.44 -5.97
CA ASN A 363 5.06 0.71 -5.08
C ASN A 363 4.57 1.98 -5.78
N VAL A 364 4.07 2.93 -4.99
CA VAL A 364 3.58 4.22 -5.48
C VAL A 364 4.74 5.03 -6.05
N GLU A 365 4.65 5.34 -7.33
CA GLU A 365 5.51 6.33 -7.96
C GLU A 365 4.96 7.74 -7.69
N ARG A 366 5.83 8.68 -7.35
CA ARG A 366 5.46 10.01 -6.86
C ARG A 366 5.44 11.05 -7.98
N GLU A 367 4.24 11.49 -8.34
CA GLU A 367 3.99 12.60 -9.27
C GLU A 367 4.52 13.95 -8.75
N GLY A 368 4.35 14.22 -7.45
CA GLY A 368 4.66 15.52 -6.83
C GLY A 368 6.03 15.61 -6.15
N LEU A 369 6.93 14.65 -6.37
CA LEU A 369 8.24 14.64 -5.72
C LEU A 369 9.32 15.11 -6.70
N ALA A 370 9.91 16.28 -6.42
CA ALA A 370 10.98 16.86 -7.24
C ALA A 370 12.36 16.53 -6.67
N ALA A 371 13.39 16.73 -7.52
CA ALA A 371 14.78 16.72 -7.08
C ALA A 371 15.01 17.76 -5.97
N ASP A 372 15.80 17.38 -4.97
CA ASP A 372 16.15 18.19 -3.82
C ASP A 372 17.67 18.43 -3.79
N PRO A 373 18.13 19.60 -4.29
CA PRO A 373 19.56 19.92 -4.33
C PRO A 373 20.24 19.86 -2.96
N GLY A 374 19.48 20.06 -1.87
CA GLY A 374 20.04 20.03 -0.53
C GLY A 374 20.49 18.64 -0.06
N ILE A 375 20.03 17.55 -0.71
CA ILE A 375 20.49 16.18 -0.41
C ILE A 375 21.97 16.02 -0.77
N LYS A 376 22.43 16.68 -1.85
CA LYS A 376 23.85 16.64 -2.28
C LYS A 376 24.78 17.35 -1.31
N THR A 377 24.25 18.29 -0.54
CA THR A 377 25.01 19.16 0.35
C THR A 377 24.67 18.90 1.81
N LEU A 378 24.18 17.70 2.16
CA LEU A 378 23.94 17.34 3.55
C LEU A 378 25.25 17.49 4.35
N PRO A 379 25.19 18.09 5.56
CA PRO A 379 26.38 18.26 6.37
C PRO A 379 26.86 16.89 6.89
N ALA A 380 28.17 16.77 7.15
CA ALA A 380 28.80 15.50 7.58
C ALA A 380 28.15 14.87 8.84
N GLN A 381 27.49 15.68 9.66
CA GLN A 381 26.74 15.26 10.84
C GLN A 381 25.50 14.41 10.49
N MET A 382 24.96 14.49 9.27
CA MET A 382 23.92 13.59 8.76
C MET A 382 24.49 12.23 8.34
N GLY A 383 25.81 12.07 8.38
CA GLY A 383 26.53 10.86 7.98
C GLY A 383 26.21 10.46 6.54
N ARG A 384 25.66 9.26 6.37
CA ARG A 384 25.30 8.67 5.06
C ARG A 384 23.94 9.14 4.52
N GLY A 385 23.20 9.98 5.25
CA GLY A 385 21.92 10.50 4.78
C GLY A 385 20.88 9.39 4.58
N PHE A 386 20.22 9.38 3.41
CA PHE A 386 19.17 8.42 3.08
C PHE A 386 19.76 7.02 2.83
N LEU A 387 19.20 6.02 3.50
CA LEU A 387 19.56 4.61 3.39
C LEU A 387 18.31 3.81 2.97
N LEU A 388 18.46 2.95 1.98
CA LEU A 388 17.54 1.85 1.72
C LEU A 388 18.17 0.54 2.21
N PRO A 389 17.87 0.11 3.45
CA PRO A 389 18.36 -1.17 3.98
C PRO A 389 17.53 -2.35 3.47
N PHE A 390 18.20 -3.43 3.10
CA PHE A 390 17.57 -4.72 2.74
C PHE A 390 18.41 -5.92 3.18
N PRO A 391 17.77 -7.05 3.52
CA PRO A 391 18.46 -8.18 4.10
C PRO A 391 19.34 -8.86 3.06
N ILE A 392 20.40 -9.48 3.56
CA ILE A 392 21.11 -10.54 2.86
C ILE A 392 20.80 -11.79 3.66
N LEU A 393 19.93 -12.65 3.12
CA LEU A 393 19.65 -13.95 3.73
C LEU A 393 20.92 -14.82 3.73
N PRO A 394 21.03 -15.85 4.59
CA PRO A 394 22.19 -16.72 4.65
C PRO A 394 22.65 -17.20 3.27
N ARG A 395 23.83 -16.74 2.84
CA ARG A 395 24.30 -16.98 1.47
C ARG A 395 24.58 -18.45 1.17
N GLY A 396 24.67 -19.32 2.17
CA GLY A 396 24.75 -20.77 1.95
C GLY A 396 23.47 -21.39 1.41
N GLN A 397 22.33 -20.72 1.59
CA GLN A 397 21.00 -21.23 1.22
C GLN A 397 20.30 -20.35 0.18
N TYR A 398 20.63 -19.06 0.16
CA TYR A 398 19.93 -18.08 -0.66
C TYR A 398 20.89 -17.29 -1.57
N ARG A 399 20.37 -16.87 -2.72
CA ARG A 399 20.94 -15.86 -3.61
C ARG A 399 20.08 -14.60 -3.48
N SER A 400 20.73 -13.44 -3.40
CA SER A 400 20.07 -12.14 -3.29
C SER A 400 20.45 -11.26 -4.47
N GLN A 401 19.44 -10.72 -5.15
CA GLN A 401 19.61 -9.77 -6.26
C GLN A 401 18.84 -8.49 -5.96
N VAL A 402 19.40 -7.35 -6.32
CA VAL A 402 18.77 -6.03 -6.13
C VAL A 402 18.84 -5.22 -7.42
N LEU A 403 17.72 -4.60 -7.76
CA LEU A 403 17.55 -3.76 -8.94
C LEU A 403 16.99 -2.40 -8.47
N PRO A 404 17.82 -1.34 -8.41
CA PRO A 404 17.35 0.00 -8.06
C PRO A 404 16.17 0.43 -8.95
N THR A 405 15.19 1.11 -8.39
CA THR A 405 13.94 1.45 -9.07
C THR A 405 13.71 2.95 -8.96
N PRO A 406 13.57 3.68 -10.09
CA PRO A 406 13.09 5.06 -10.07
C PRO A 406 11.65 5.13 -9.58
N MET A 407 11.35 6.10 -8.71
CA MET A 407 10.07 6.16 -7.99
C MET A 407 9.43 7.56 -7.95
N ALA A 408 9.92 8.49 -8.75
CA ALA A 408 9.26 9.77 -8.98
C ALA A 408 9.21 10.08 -10.47
N GLU A 409 8.14 10.74 -10.93
CA GLU A 409 7.95 11.05 -12.36
C GLU A 409 9.03 12.00 -12.88
N ALA A 410 9.53 12.88 -12.02
CA ALA A 410 10.60 13.84 -12.33
C ALA A 410 12.03 13.27 -12.15
N GLU A 411 12.18 11.98 -11.89
CA GLU A 411 13.48 11.35 -11.65
C GLU A 411 14.09 10.81 -12.94
N ASP A 412 15.08 11.55 -13.47
CA ASP A 412 15.79 11.20 -14.71
C ASP A 412 16.98 10.25 -14.47
N ASN A 413 17.50 10.20 -13.24
CA ASN A 413 18.69 9.43 -12.91
C ASN A 413 18.74 9.05 -11.41
N LEU A 414 19.58 8.07 -11.10
CA LEU A 414 19.82 7.51 -9.77
C LEU A 414 21.35 7.40 -9.51
N PRO A 415 21.97 8.38 -8.84
CA PRO A 415 23.38 8.34 -8.45
C PRO A 415 23.56 7.46 -7.21
N LEU A 416 24.10 6.24 -7.37
CA LEU A 416 24.03 5.19 -6.34
C LEU A 416 25.35 4.51 -6.03
N ARG A 417 25.43 4.05 -4.78
CA ARG A 417 26.37 3.05 -4.27
C ARG A 417 25.63 2.02 -3.44
N ILE A 418 26.15 0.80 -3.39
CA ILE A 418 25.72 -0.24 -2.47
C ILE A 418 26.82 -0.51 -1.43
N ASP A 419 26.46 -0.49 -0.15
CA ASP A 419 27.33 -0.83 0.98
C ASP A 419 26.82 -2.11 1.64
N VAL A 420 27.68 -3.11 1.81
CA VAL A 420 27.32 -4.43 2.34
C VAL A 420 27.91 -4.64 3.73
N PHE A 421 27.09 -5.05 4.69
CA PHE A 421 27.46 -5.28 6.08
C PHE A 421 27.21 -6.73 6.49
N ASP A 422 28.09 -7.27 7.33
CA ASP A 422 27.82 -8.53 8.02
C ASP A 422 26.81 -8.34 9.17
N HIS A 423 26.39 -9.44 9.80
CA HIS A 423 25.44 -9.40 10.91
C HIS A 423 25.95 -8.65 12.16
N GLN A 424 27.26 -8.46 12.34
CA GLN A 424 27.88 -7.63 13.39
C GLN A 424 27.98 -6.15 13.02
N GLY A 425 27.63 -5.80 11.79
CA GLY A 425 27.70 -4.44 11.27
C GLY A 425 29.08 -3.98 10.83
N LYS A 426 29.97 -4.92 10.54
CA LYS A 426 31.22 -4.62 9.84
C LYS A 426 30.96 -4.52 8.34
N LEU A 427 31.49 -3.47 7.73
CA LEU A 427 31.47 -3.31 6.28
C LEU A 427 32.27 -4.46 5.64
N ALA A 428 31.60 -5.26 4.81
CA ALA A 428 32.14 -6.39 4.09
C ALA A 428 32.53 -6.02 2.65
N ALA A 429 31.74 -5.18 1.99
CA ALA A 429 32.02 -4.69 0.63
C ALA A 429 31.33 -3.35 0.37
N SER A 430 31.80 -2.64 -0.65
CA SER A 430 31.14 -1.43 -1.18
C SER A 430 31.38 -1.36 -2.68
N LYS A 431 30.35 -0.99 -3.46
CA LYS A 431 30.43 -0.86 -4.91
C LYS A 431 29.67 0.38 -5.39
N PHE A 432 30.39 1.29 -6.03
CA PHE A 432 29.79 2.41 -6.76
C PHE A 432 29.07 1.87 -8.00
N LEU A 433 27.81 2.27 -8.19
CA LEU A 433 26.96 1.83 -9.29
C LEU A 433 26.91 2.85 -10.44
N GLY A 434 27.41 4.07 -10.21
CA GLY A 434 27.32 5.17 -11.17
C GLY A 434 26.05 6.01 -11.01
N CYS A 435 25.90 6.98 -11.91
CA CYS A 435 24.65 7.71 -12.11
C CYS A 435 23.78 6.95 -13.12
N LEU A 436 22.90 6.07 -12.62
CA LEU A 436 22.07 5.22 -13.46
C LEU A 436 20.98 6.06 -14.14
N PRO A 437 20.78 5.98 -15.47
CA PRO A 437 19.65 6.64 -16.11
C PRO A 437 18.33 6.00 -15.67
N ARG A 438 17.21 6.73 -15.76
CA ARG A 438 15.87 6.24 -15.39
C ARG A 438 15.51 4.88 -16.02
N ASP A 439 15.90 4.64 -17.27
CA ASP A 439 15.57 3.42 -18.03
C ASP A 439 16.58 2.27 -17.88
N HIS A 440 17.47 2.37 -16.89
CA HIS A 440 18.52 1.39 -16.63
C HIS A 440 17.97 -0.03 -16.36
N ALA A 441 18.82 -1.02 -16.59
CA ALA A 441 18.57 -2.42 -16.29
C ALA A 441 19.70 -3.01 -15.43
N THR A 442 20.27 -2.19 -14.54
CA THR A 442 21.44 -2.53 -13.72
C THR A 442 21.04 -3.43 -12.56
N LEU A 443 21.07 -4.74 -12.78
CA LEU A 443 20.94 -5.74 -11.73
C LEU A 443 22.24 -5.89 -10.96
N VAL A 444 22.15 -5.86 -9.63
CA VAL A 444 23.27 -6.17 -8.74
C VAL A 444 23.02 -7.52 -8.10
N ASP A 445 23.88 -8.48 -8.41
CA ASP A 445 23.90 -9.78 -7.75
C ASP A 445 24.94 -9.76 -6.61
N LEU A 446 24.53 -10.13 -5.40
CA LEU A 446 25.45 -10.12 -4.27
C LEU A 446 26.50 -11.23 -4.35
N ASP A 447 26.26 -12.28 -5.14
CA ASP A 447 27.28 -13.29 -5.40
C ASP A 447 28.46 -12.75 -6.22
N ASP A 448 28.25 -11.68 -7.00
CA ASP A 448 29.31 -11.00 -7.75
C ASP A 448 30.08 -9.97 -6.90
N LEU A 449 29.54 -9.57 -5.74
CA LEU A 449 30.14 -8.54 -4.87
C LEU A 449 30.99 -9.11 -3.74
N LEU A 450 30.72 -10.34 -3.33
CA LEU A 450 31.29 -10.92 -2.12
C LEU A 450 32.03 -12.23 -2.43
N PRO A 451 33.15 -12.51 -1.75
CA PRO A 451 33.79 -13.82 -1.79
C PRO A 451 32.81 -14.96 -1.51
N ALA A 452 33.04 -16.14 -2.09
CA ALA A 452 32.11 -17.28 -2.02
C ALA A 452 31.81 -17.73 -0.57
N ASP A 453 32.74 -17.58 0.36
CA ASP A 453 32.64 -17.96 1.77
C ASP A 453 32.07 -16.86 2.68
N ALA A 454 31.81 -15.66 2.17
CA ALA A 454 31.28 -14.55 2.95
C ALA A 454 29.78 -14.73 3.25
N LEU A 455 29.36 -14.39 4.48
CA LEU A 455 27.96 -14.32 4.94
C LEU A 455 27.14 -15.62 4.79
N GLN A 456 27.79 -16.78 4.89
CA GLN A 456 27.16 -18.08 4.62
C GLN A 456 26.05 -18.47 5.61
N GLU A 457 26.29 -18.30 6.91
CA GLU A 457 25.42 -18.82 7.97
C GLU A 457 24.39 -17.79 8.46
N PHE A 458 24.84 -16.59 8.79
CA PHE A 458 23.99 -15.55 9.40
C PHE A 458 23.51 -14.49 8.41
N GLY A 459 24.01 -14.54 7.17
CA GLY A 459 23.76 -13.48 6.21
C GLY A 459 24.28 -12.12 6.71
N GLY A 460 23.55 -11.06 6.39
CA GLY A 460 23.87 -9.68 6.74
C GLY A 460 22.80 -8.74 6.22
N HIS A 461 23.18 -7.54 5.82
CA HIS A 461 22.32 -6.65 5.07
C HIS A 461 23.14 -5.78 4.11
N ALA A 462 22.47 -5.10 3.19
CA ALA A 462 23.07 -4.05 2.39
C ALA A 462 22.22 -2.78 2.44
N ASP A 463 22.89 -1.65 2.28
CA ASP A 463 22.29 -0.34 2.13
C ASP A 463 22.52 0.14 0.69
N LEU A 464 21.45 0.50 -0.02
CA LEU A 464 21.56 1.41 -1.16
C LEU A 464 21.58 2.85 -0.63
N VAL A 465 22.54 3.64 -1.13
CA VAL A 465 22.77 5.03 -0.71
C VAL A 465 23.03 5.91 -1.92
N TYR A 466 22.71 7.21 -1.80
CA TYR A 466 23.09 8.17 -2.83
C TYR A 466 24.60 8.39 -2.86
N ASP A 467 25.18 8.41 -4.07
CA ASP A 467 26.59 8.70 -4.28
C ASP A 467 26.77 9.59 -5.52
N PHE A 468 27.05 10.88 -5.27
CA PHE A 468 27.09 11.93 -6.28
C PHE A 468 28.48 12.10 -6.94
N ALA A 469 29.36 11.10 -6.86
CA ALA A 469 30.71 11.17 -7.43
C ALA A 469 30.72 11.53 -8.93
N GLU A 470 29.67 11.13 -9.68
CA GLU A 470 29.46 11.45 -11.09
C GLU A 470 28.31 12.45 -11.33
N GLY A 471 27.92 13.21 -10.30
CA GLY A 471 26.76 14.11 -10.36
C GLY A 471 25.44 13.38 -10.15
N GLY A 472 24.41 13.76 -10.92
CA GLY A 472 23.04 13.26 -10.76
C GLY A 472 22.23 13.99 -9.71
N ASP A 473 20.97 13.62 -9.57
CA ASP A 473 19.96 14.22 -8.68
C ASP A 473 19.44 13.21 -7.65
N ALA A 474 18.77 13.72 -6.62
CA ALA A 474 18.16 12.88 -5.59
C ALA A 474 16.90 13.55 -5.04
N ASN A 475 15.94 12.75 -4.62
CA ASN A 475 14.66 13.22 -4.07
C ASN A 475 14.36 12.64 -2.66
N GLY A 476 15.25 11.79 -2.14
CA GLY A 476 15.07 11.15 -0.82
C GLY A 476 14.11 9.96 -0.83
N TRP A 477 13.70 9.46 -2.00
CA TRP A 477 12.73 8.37 -2.19
C TRP A 477 13.32 7.15 -2.93
N LEU A 478 14.56 6.81 -2.58
CA LEU A 478 15.29 5.67 -3.15
C LEU A 478 14.56 4.34 -2.89
N HIS A 479 14.29 3.56 -3.94
CA HIS A 479 13.71 2.21 -3.85
C HIS A 479 14.53 1.21 -4.67
N ALA A 480 14.23 -0.07 -4.47
CA ALA A 480 14.66 -1.14 -5.34
C ALA A 480 13.64 -2.27 -5.33
N LEU A 481 13.71 -3.11 -6.36
CA LEU A 481 13.16 -4.46 -6.37
C LEU A 481 14.24 -5.43 -5.90
N MET A 482 13.92 -6.27 -4.93
CA MET A 482 14.81 -7.31 -4.42
C MET A 482 14.23 -8.70 -4.71
N ARG A 483 15.08 -9.61 -5.20
CA ARG A 483 14.75 -11.02 -5.42
C ARG A 483 15.62 -11.91 -4.55
N TYR A 484 14.98 -12.84 -3.86
CA TYR A 484 15.63 -13.84 -3.01
C TYR A 484 15.28 -15.22 -3.55
N GLU A 485 16.28 -16.00 -3.91
CA GLU A 485 16.11 -17.32 -4.51
C GLU A 485 16.82 -18.36 -3.64
N ARG A 486 16.18 -19.51 -3.41
CA ARG A 486 16.91 -20.64 -2.84
C ARG A 486 17.91 -21.18 -3.85
N ARG A 487 19.07 -21.58 -3.35
CA ARG A 487 20.13 -22.15 -4.20
C ARG A 487 19.78 -23.51 -4.80
N ASP A 488 18.83 -24.23 -4.21
CA ASP A 488 18.28 -25.47 -4.80
C ASP A 488 17.20 -25.21 -5.86
N GLU A 489 16.98 -23.93 -6.21
CA GLU A 489 15.99 -23.44 -7.17
C GLU A 489 14.54 -23.79 -6.83
N THR A 490 14.28 -24.28 -5.62
CA THR A 490 12.94 -24.71 -5.23
C THR A 490 12.02 -23.53 -5.03
N HIS A 491 12.48 -22.41 -4.46
CA HIS A 491 11.60 -21.32 -4.03
C HIS A 491 12.23 -19.94 -4.16
N ALA A 492 11.39 -18.92 -4.29
CA ALA A 492 11.83 -17.52 -4.35
C ALA A 492 10.79 -16.55 -3.78
N ALA A 493 11.25 -15.39 -3.34
CA ALA A 493 10.42 -14.28 -2.86
C ALA A 493 10.90 -12.96 -3.48
N GLU A 494 9.97 -12.03 -3.71
CA GLU A 494 10.26 -10.68 -4.18
C GLU A 494 9.68 -9.65 -3.21
N THR A 495 10.39 -8.55 -3.01
CA THR A 495 9.94 -7.44 -2.16
C THR A 495 10.51 -6.13 -2.69
N SER A 496 9.90 -5.02 -2.29
CA SER A 496 10.36 -3.68 -2.62
C SER A 496 9.98 -2.72 -1.49
N PHE A 497 10.88 -1.79 -1.17
CA PHE A 497 10.66 -0.73 -0.19
C PHE A 497 11.52 0.51 -0.45
N GLY A 498 11.25 1.58 0.32
CA GLY A 498 11.88 2.89 0.21
C GLY A 498 12.86 3.27 1.30
N ALA A 499 13.74 4.22 0.98
CA ALA A 499 14.75 4.73 1.90
C ALA A 499 14.18 5.65 2.98
N HIS A 500 14.93 5.73 4.09
CA HIS A 500 14.78 6.78 5.10
C HIS A 500 16.14 7.25 5.59
N ILE A 501 16.13 8.30 6.41
CA ILE A 501 17.26 8.63 7.27
C ILE A 501 17.01 7.93 8.62
N PHE A 502 18.03 7.23 9.12
CA PHE A 502 17.93 6.35 10.28
C PHE A 502 18.97 6.71 11.34
N ASN A 503 18.56 6.69 12.62
CA ASN A 503 19.46 6.73 13.78
C ASN A 503 20.54 7.83 13.71
N THR A 504 20.09 9.08 13.60
CA THR A 504 20.89 10.28 13.75
C THR A 504 20.15 11.28 14.65
N LEU A 505 20.87 12.20 15.29
CA LEU A 505 20.30 13.25 16.15
C LEU A 505 19.65 14.38 15.33
N MET A 506 19.94 14.44 14.04
CA MET A 506 19.52 15.50 13.15
C MET A 506 18.42 15.03 12.22
N THR A 507 17.57 15.95 11.79
CA THR A 507 16.51 15.69 10.81
C THR A 507 16.67 16.60 9.60
N TYR A 508 16.19 16.13 8.46
CA TYR A 508 16.18 16.83 7.19
C TYR A 508 14.78 16.85 6.56
N LYS A 509 14.02 17.91 6.83
CA LYS A 509 12.60 18.07 6.42
C LYS A 509 11.73 16.93 6.97
N GLY A 510 10.87 16.29 6.17
CA GLY A 510 9.81 15.35 6.61
C GLY A 510 10.16 13.86 6.59
N GLU A 511 11.44 13.50 6.45
CA GLU A 511 12.01 12.14 6.26
C GLU A 511 11.08 10.93 6.53
N PRO A 512 10.74 10.10 5.53
CA PRO A 512 11.07 10.25 4.12
C PRO A 512 10.27 11.41 3.52
N GLN A 513 10.78 12.04 2.45
CA GLN A 513 10.11 13.20 1.84
C GLN A 513 8.72 12.89 1.25
N SER A 514 8.29 11.63 1.27
CA SER A 514 7.00 11.16 0.78
C SER A 514 5.89 11.13 1.86
N TYR A 515 6.22 11.22 3.15
CA TYR A 515 5.25 11.17 4.26
C TYR A 515 4.78 12.56 4.69
N SER A 516 3.57 12.62 5.23
CA SER A 516 3.03 13.80 5.90
C SER A 516 3.35 13.74 7.39
N GLY A 517 3.89 14.82 7.96
CA GLY A 517 4.13 14.96 9.41
C GLY A 517 5.61 15.09 9.79
N PRO A 518 5.90 15.09 11.10
CA PRO A 518 7.28 15.15 11.59
C PRO A 518 8.05 13.85 11.24
N PRO A 519 9.39 13.92 11.14
CA PRO A 519 10.23 12.74 11.00
C PRO A 519 9.92 11.66 12.03
N PRO A 520 10.07 10.37 11.67
CA PRO A 520 9.79 9.26 12.57
C PRO A 520 10.71 9.30 13.78
N GLY A 521 10.16 8.88 14.93
CA GLY A 521 10.93 8.78 16.17
C GLY A 521 12.07 7.76 16.08
N LEU A 522 13.03 7.91 16.99
CA LEU A 522 14.23 7.07 17.11
C LEU A 522 14.00 5.82 17.97
N SER A 523 12.79 5.27 17.86
CA SER A 523 12.33 4.10 18.61
C SER A 523 11.62 3.14 17.67
N THR A 524 11.62 1.86 18.04
CA THR A 524 11.02 0.78 17.28
C THR A 524 9.79 0.24 17.97
N ARG A 525 8.72 0.05 17.20
CA ARG A 525 7.59 -0.81 17.55
C ARG A 525 7.10 -1.51 16.29
N LEU A 526 7.54 -2.75 16.07
CA LEU A 526 7.10 -3.57 14.93
C LEU A 526 6.15 -4.67 15.42
N PHE A 527 5.26 -5.10 14.54
CA PHE A 527 4.38 -6.24 14.76
C PHE A 527 4.80 -7.37 13.83
N LEU A 528 5.10 -8.53 14.42
CA LEU A 528 5.42 -9.75 13.69
C LEU A 528 4.30 -10.76 13.93
N LYS A 529 3.49 -11.03 12.91
CA LYS A 529 2.50 -12.12 12.97
C LYS A 529 3.19 -13.48 13.16
N LEU A 530 2.53 -14.39 13.88
CA LEU A 530 2.96 -15.79 13.90
C LEU A 530 2.49 -16.55 12.67
N GLY A 531 3.15 -17.69 12.41
CA GLY A 531 2.71 -18.66 11.41
C GLY A 531 1.61 -19.58 11.92
N GLY A 532 1.33 -20.64 11.17
CA GLY A 532 0.32 -21.65 11.49
C GLY A 532 0.44 -22.85 10.55
N GLU A 533 -0.11 -23.99 10.96
CA GLU A 533 -0.13 -25.25 10.19
C GLU A 533 1.28 -25.69 9.72
N GLY A 534 2.26 -25.71 10.64
CA GLY A 534 3.64 -26.12 10.35
C GLY A 534 4.51 -25.03 9.71
N ARG A 535 3.97 -23.83 9.47
CA ARG A 535 4.73 -22.66 9.02
C ARG A 535 5.14 -21.82 10.22
N HIS A 536 6.38 -21.39 10.24
CA HIS A 536 6.96 -20.59 11.32
C HIS A 536 7.26 -19.19 10.81
N SER A 537 6.92 -18.16 11.60
CA SER A 537 7.29 -16.79 11.24
C SER A 537 8.78 -16.54 11.42
N PHE A 538 9.29 -15.57 10.71
CA PHE A 538 10.61 -15.01 10.96
C PHE A 538 10.60 -13.51 10.66
N SER A 539 11.60 -12.82 11.20
CA SER A 539 11.91 -11.45 10.81
C SER A 539 13.41 -11.26 10.62
N HIS A 540 13.82 -10.53 9.60
CA HIS A 540 15.19 -10.03 9.47
C HIS A 540 15.21 -8.59 9.95
N LEU A 541 15.71 -8.38 11.17
CA LEU A 541 15.85 -7.06 11.75
C LEU A 541 17.19 -6.47 11.33
N ILE A 542 17.16 -5.23 10.83
CA ILE A 542 18.31 -4.46 10.42
C ILE A 542 18.38 -3.25 11.33
N TYR A 543 19.58 -2.91 11.79
CA TYR A 543 19.82 -1.67 12.53
C TYR A 543 20.58 -0.68 11.63
N PRO A 544 19.87 -0.05 10.67
CA PRO A 544 20.51 0.91 9.77
C PRO A 544 20.91 2.16 10.54
N ALA A 545 22.08 2.73 10.26
CA ALA A 545 22.51 3.98 10.87
C ALA A 545 23.08 4.93 9.82
N SER A 546 22.42 6.09 9.68
CA SER A 546 22.91 7.18 8.82
C SER A 546 24.12 7.84 9.46
N GLY A 547 24.12 8.05 10.78
CA GLY A 547 25.25 8.64 11.53
C GLY A 547 25.68 7.81 12.73
N PRO A 548 26.66 8.29 13.51
CA PRO A 548 27.02 7.66 14.79
C PRO A 548 25.82 7.60 15.75
N TRP A 549 25.53 6.40 16.25
CA TRP A 549 24.50 6.12 17.26
C TRP A 549 24.99 5.08 18.27
N HIS A 550 24.11 4.59 19.15
CA HIS A 550 24.40 3.51 20.10
C HIS A 550 24.97 2.27 19.40
N GLU A 551 25.99 1.65 19.99
CA GLU A 551 26.67 0.49 19.38
C GLU A 551 25.78 -0.74 19.26
N MET A 552 24.87 -0.94 20.21
CA MET A 552 23.94 -2.07 20.25
C MET A 552 22.52 -1.59 20.50
N SER A 553 21.55 -2.28 19.91
CA SER A 553 20.13 -2.12 20.22
C SER A 553 19.80 -2.72 21.60
N GLN A 554 18.69 -2.28 22.20
CA GLN A 554 18.13 -2.86 23.43
C GLN A 554 16.71 -3.32 23.13
N THR A 555 16.62 -4.42 22.40
CA THR A 555 15.38 -4.83 21.75
C THR A 555 14.68 -5.92 22.54
N GLN A 556 13.44 -5.64 22.92
CA GLN A 556 12.55 -6.58 23.59
C GLN A 556 11.61 -7.22 22.57
N LEU A 557 11.51 -8.55 22.60
CA LEU A 557 10.52 -9.33 21.90
C LEU A 557 9.44 -9.73 22.90
N GLN A 558 8.19 -9.37 22.66
CA GLN A 558 7.05 -9.70 23.51
C GLN A 558 6.12 -10.63 22.73
N LEU A 559 6.04 -11.90 23.13
CA LEU A 559 5.11 -12.87 22.54
C LEU A 559 3.72 -12.67 23.15
N HIS A 560 2.72 -12.48 22.30
CA HIS A 560 1.34 -12.28 22.67
C HIS A 560 0.45 -13.39 22.10
N ASP A 561 -0.62 -13.73 22.83
CA ASP A 561 -1.73 -14.49 22.26
C ASP A 561 -2.65 -13.63 21.37
N GLY A 562 -3.66 -14.26 20.78
CA GLY A 562 -4.63 -13.58 19.92
C GLY A 562 -5.47 -12.49 20.60
N GLU A 563 -5.60 -12.52 21.94
CA GLU A 563 -6.33 -11.53 22.73
C GLU A 563 -5.40 -10.44 23.30
N GLY A 564 -4.11 -10.51 22.95
CA GLY A 564 -3.08 -9.54 23.30
C GLY A 564 -2.45 -9.71 24.67
N VAL A 565 -2.67 -10.85 25.33
CA VAL A 565 -2.01 -11.20 26.59
C VAL A 565 -0.55 -11.54 26.30
N VAL A 566 0.37 -10.92 27.04
CA VAL A 566 1.80 -11.23 26.97
C VAL A 566 2.03 -12.61 27.60
N LEU A 567 2.54 -13.55 26.82
CA LEU A 567 2.86 -14.91 27.26
C LEU A 567 4.32 -15.04 27.71
N ALA A 568 5.23 -14.42 26.96
CA ALA A 568 6.67 -14.49 27.22
C ALA A 568 7.39 -13.26 26.68
N GLU A 569 8.57 -12.97 27.22
CA GLU A 569 9.44 -11.90 26.76
C GLU A 569 10.88 -12.41 26.58
N ALA A 570 11.58 -11.87 25.59
CA ALA A 570 12.99 -12.15 25.35
C ALA A 570 13.74 -10.85 24.98
N MET A 571 15.03 -10.80 25.30
CA MET A 571 15.90 -9.69 24.93
C MET A 571 16.85 -10.12 23.82
N ILE A 572 17.00 -9.28 22.80
CA ILE A 572 18.03 -9.41 21.76
C ILE A 572 18.78 -8.09 21.62
N ALA A 573 19.97 -8.17 21.01
CA ALA A 573 20.78 -7.00 20.71
C ALA A 573 21.31 -7.12 19.27
N VAL A 574 21.05 -6.09 18.46
CA VAL A 574 21.54 -5.96 17.09
C VAL A 574 22.63 -4.90 17.11
N ALA A 575 23.77 -5.18 16.48
CA ALA A 575 24.86 -4.21 16.37
C ALA A 575 24.46 -3.06 15.43
N ARG A 576 24.98 -1.84 15.66
CA ARG A 576 24.80 -0.70 14.76
C ARG A 576 25.33 -1.04 13.37
N SER A 577 24.53 -0.79 12.35
CA SER A 577 24.80 -1.25 10.98
C SER A 577 24.88 -2.77 10.84
N GLY A 578 24.39 -3.53 11.82
CA GLY A 578 24.26 -4.98 11.76
C GLY A 578 22.83 -5.42 11.49
N SER A 579 22.61 -6.73 11.53
CA SER A 579 21.29 -7.32 11.32
C SER A 579 21.16 -8.67 12.00
N MET A 580 19.94 -9.12 12.28
CA MET A 580 19.67 -10.39 12.95
C MET A 580 18.44 -11.06 12.36
N LEU A 581 18.56 -12.34 11.99
CA LEU A 581 17.43 -13.22 11.70
C LEU A 581 16.78 -13.67 13.02
N VAL A 582 15.57 -13.20 13.27
CA VAL A 582 14.76 -13.49 14.45
C VAL A 582 13.73 -14.57 14.11
N ARG A 583 13.77 -15.67 14.87
CA ARG A 583 12.89 -16.83 14.73
C ARG A 583 12.13 -17.06 16.04
N PRO A 584 10.87 -16.60 16.17
CA PRO A 584 10.10 -16.74 17.41
C PRO A 584 10.02 -18.18 17.91
N ASP A 585 9.94 -19.17 17.00
CA ASP A 585 9.94 -20.60 17.30
C ASP A 585 11.25 -21.12 17.90
N LEU A 586 12.36 -20.42 17.70
CA LEU A 586 13.67 -20.75 18.29
C LEU A 586 13.95 -19.94 19.57
N ILE A 587 13.16 -18.90 19.85
CA ILE A 587 13.37 -17.98 20.97
C ILE A 587 12.42 -18.29 22.12
N PHE A 588 11.15 -18.56 21.83
CA PHE A 588 10.13 -18.85 22.82
C PHE A 588 9.89 -20.36 22.93
N SER A 589 9.32 -20.80 24.05
CA SER A 589 9.04 -22.23 24.24
C SER A 589 7.95 -22.71 23.27
N ALA A 590 7.98 -23.99 22.91
CA ALA A 590 6.93 -24.59 22.08
C ALA A 590 5.55 -24.50 22.74
N ALA A 591 5.48 -24.50 24.07
CA ALA A 591 4.24 -24.33 24.83
C ALA A 591 3.69 -22.90 24.66
N ASP A 592 4.54 -21.88 24.76
CA ASP A 592 4.10 -20.48 24.59
C ASP A 592 3.67 -20.21 23.15
N ILE A 593 4.39 -20.74 22.16
CA ILE A 593 4.02 -20.63 20.74
C ILE A 593 2.69 -21.32 20.46
N ALA A 594 2.46 -22.52 21.03
CA ALA A 594 1.19 -23.21 20.90
C ALA A 594 0.04 -22.45 21.57
N GLN A 595 0.29 -21.85 22.75
CA GLN A 595 -0.69 -21.03 23.46
C GLN A 595 -1.02 -19.73 22.71
N ALA A 596 -0.03 -19.10 22.08
CA ALA A 596 -0.23 -17.89 21.29
C ALA A 596 -1.21 -18.14 20.13
N GLY A 597 -1.12 -19.34 19.54
CA GLY A 597 -2.03 -19.81 18.50
C GLY A 597 -1.92 -19.02 17.19
N PRO A 598 -2.84 -19.26 16.25
CA PRO A 598 -2.75 -18.68 14.90
C PRO A 598 -2.90 -17.15 14.89
N ARG A 599 -3.64 -16.57 15.86
CA ARG A 599 -3.80 -15.11 16.00
C ARG A 599 -2.71 -14.46 16.86
N GLY A 600 -1.79 -15.25 17.41
CA GLY A 600 -0.67 -14.74 18.19
C GLY A 600 0.31 -13.93 17.35
N TYR A 601 1.09 -13.10 18.04
CA TYR A 601 2.03 -12.17 17.41
C TYR A 601 3.17 -11.82 18.35
N VAL A 602 4.24 -11.25 17.81
CA VAL A 602 5.36 -10.70 18.58
C VAL A 602 5.41 -9.19 18.38
N ILE A 603 5.42 -8.43 19.48
CA ILE A 603 5.79 -7.02 19.46
C ILE A 603 7.30 -6.91 19.62
N ILE A 604 7.94 -6.28 18.64
CA ILE A 604 9.38 -5.99 18.64
C ILE A 604 9.53 -4.54 19.05
N ARG A 605 10.08 -4.30 20.24
CA ARG A 605 10.16 -2.96 20.82
C ARG A 605 11.59 -2.59 21.14
N ASP A 606 11.98 -1.39 20.73
CA ASP A 606 13.27 -0.79 21.08
C ASP A 606 13.07 0.70 21.37
N LYS A 607 13.61 1.20 22.47
CA LYS A 607 13.50 2.62 22.85
C LYS A 607 14.78 3.41 22.61
N THR A 608 15.87 2.74 22.24
CA THR A 608 17.19 3.34 22.03
C THR A 608 17.47 3.57 20.55
N CYS A 609 16.89 2.79 19.65
CA CYS A 609 17.09 2.95 18.21
C CYS A 609 15.85 2.59 17.37
N ARG A 610 15.90 3.01 16.11
CA ARG A 610 14.97 2.62 15.04
C ARG A 610 15.56 1.43 14.27
N LEU A 611 14.92 0.29 14.37
CA LEU A 611 15.19 -0.90 13.57
C LEU A 611 14.27 -0.89 12.34
N PHE A 612 14.77 -1.49 11.28
CA PHE A 612 14.00 -1.80 10.09
C PHE A 612 13.82 -3.31 9.98
N GLY A 613 12.63 -3.78 9.61
CA GLY A 613 12.31 -5.20 9.62
C GLY A 613 11.81 -5.67 8.25
N TYR A 614 12.21 -6.88 7.89
CA TYR A 614 11.52 -7.69 6.89
C TYR A 614 10.90 -8.88 7.63
N HIS A 615 9.73 -9.35 7.20
CA HIS A 615 9.06 -10.50 7.79
C HIS A 615 8.70 -11.54 6.74
N GLY A 616 8.48 -12.76 7.21
CA GLY A 616 8.09 -13.85 6.36
C GLY A 616 7.59 -15.06 7.13
N LEU A 617 7.18 -16.07 6.38
CA LEU A 617 6.95 -17.42 6.86
C LEU A 617 7.96 -18.36 6.22
N ILE A 618 8.32 -19.43 6.90
CA ILE A 618 9.11 -20.54 6.35
C ILE A 618 8.59 -21.84 6.94
N ASP A 619 8.62 -22.91 6.15
CA ASP A 619 8.25 -24.26 6.58
C ASP A 619 9.42 -25.25 6.55
N ALA A 620 9.14 -26.49 6.94
CA ALA A 620 10.12 -27.56 7.02
C ALA A 620 10.68 -27.97 5.65
N GLU A 621 9.95 -27.73 4.56
CA GLU A 621 10.40 -27.98 3.19
C GLU A 621 11.31 -26.84 2.66
N GLY A 622 11.47 -25.77 3.45
CA GLY A 622 12.25 -24.60 3.13
C GLY A 622 11.55 -23.63 2.17
N ARG A 623 10.25 -23.78 1.91
CA ARG A 623 9.49 -22.72 1.23
C ARG A 623 9.46 -21.52 2.14
N PHE A 624 9.56 -20.32 1.57
CA PHE A 624 9.61 -19.10 2.36
C PHE A 624 8.92 -17.94 1.68
N SER A 625 8.47 -16.97 2.47
CA SER A 625 8.01 -15.68 1.99
C SER A 625 8.86 -14.57 2.60
N LEU A 626 8.88 -13.40 1.98
CA LEU A 626 9.60 -12.24 2.51
C LEU A 626 8.97 -10.95 2.00
N ASP A 627 8.64 -10.04 2.91
CA ASP A 627 8.29 -8.66 2.58
C ASP A 627 8.74 -7.70 3.70
N HIS A 628 8.77 -6.39 3.46
CA HIS A 628 9.14 -5.43 4.49
C HIS A 628 8.08 -5.32 5.61
N MET A 629 8.42 -4.74 6.76
CA MET A 629 7.51 -4.59 7.90
C MET A 629 7.09 -3.13 8.10
N PHE A 630 5.85 -2.92 8.54
CA PHE A 630 5.42 -1.63 9.09
C PHE A 630 5.59 -1.58 10.61
N GLY A 631 5.96 -0.40 11.10
CA GLY A 631 5.80 -0.04 12.51
C GLY A 631 4.35 0.27 12.84
N PHE A 632 3.96 -0.01 14.09
CA PHE A 632 2.61 0.24 14.62
C PHE A 632 2.56 1.45 15.53
#